data_AF-A0A0C9VF56-F1
#
_entry.id   AF-A0A0C9VF56-F1
#
_cell.length_a   1.000
_cell.length_b   1.000
_cell.length_c   1.000
_cell.angle_alpha   90.00
_cell.angle_beta   90.00
_cell.angle_gamma   90.00
#
_symmetry.space_group_name_H-M   'P 1'
#
loop_
_entity.id
_entity.type
_entity.pdbx_description
1 polymer ?
#
loop_
_entity_poly.entity_id
_entity_poly.type
_entity_poly.pdbx_seq_one_letter_code
_entity_poly.pdbx_strand_id
1 'polypeptide(L)'
;MDWFSDTYPHMLCIPMIPKFDGICLQQLNVNPLMLPLEQAGSIWKLHQGLMESWMHLENALYFITKILLKQTDVNLPLNLSFLPLPHTFGYTRQFHSARKAKGAALHSRDTFGALIGLVSFVILMFPEQSVTVPGIHDNNIMSLPPWVRYLRDQYGIHSAWMEDL
;
A
#
# COMPACT_ATOMS: atom_id res chain seq x y z
N MET A 1 10.68 11.63 -20.12
CA MET A 1 10.48 11.59 -18.66
C MET A 1 9.11 12.18 -18.43
N ASP A 2 8.08 11.34 -18.42
CA ASP A 2 6.68 11.79 -18.34
C ASP A 2 6.13 11.39 -16.98
N TRP A 3 6.06 12.32 -16.04
CA TRP A 3 5.74 12.11 -14.62
C TRP A 3 4.22 11.99 -14.33
N PHE A 4 3.41 11.77 -15.36
CA PHE A 4 1.96 11.95 -15.31
C PHE A 4 1.21 10.68 -15.72
N SER A 5 0.28 10.23 -14.87
CA SER A 5 -0.68 9.16 -15.18
C SER A 5 -2.07 9.76 -15.36
N ASP A 6 -2.63 9.64 -16.57
CA ASP A 6 -4.00 10.09 -16.88
C ASP A 6 -5.08 9.42 -16.01
N THR A 7 -4.79 8.25 -15.46
CA THR A 7 -5.73 7.50 -14.61
C THR A 7 -5.84 8.08 -13.19
N TYR A 8 -4.81 8.76 -12.71
CA TYR A 8 -4.75 9.37 -11.38
C TYR A 8 -4.05 10.74 -11.43
N PRO A 9 -4.63 11.72 -12.12
CA PRO A 9 -3.96 12.99 -12.41
C PRO A 9 -3.67 13.84 -11.15
N HIS A 10 -4.31 13.51 -10.03
CA HIS A 10 -4.15 14.20 -8.75
C HIS A 10 -3.06 13.59 -7.84
N MET A 11 -2.43 12.47 -8.24
CA MET A 11 -1.44 11.78 -7.41
C MET A 11 -0.01 12.03 -7.92
N LEU A 12 0.71 12.89 -7.20
CA LEU A 12 2.08 13.34 -7.54
C LEU A 12 3.17 12.27 -7.38
N CYS A 13 2.85 11.09 -6.82
CA CYS A 13 3.84 10.09 -6.40
C CYS A 13 3.55 8.67 -6.91
N ILE A 14 2.77 8.49 -7.99
CA ILE A 14 2.56 7.14 -8.54
C ILE A 14 3.77 6.74 -9.39
N PRO A 15 4.48 5.65 -9.08
CA PRO A 15 5.52 5.15 -9.96
C PRO A 15 4.89 4.67 -11.27
N MET A 16 5.35 5.22 -12.39
CA MET A 16 4.84 4.89 -13.74
C MET A 16 5.04 3.40 -14.10
N ILE A 17 6.10 2.81 -13.56
CA ILE A 17 6.37 1.38 -13.58
C ILE A 17 6.65 0.98 -12.13
N PRO A 18 5.63 0.54 -11.37
CA PRO A 18 5.86 0.10 -10.01
C PRO A 18 6.78 -1.12 -10.05
N LYS A 19 7.97 -0.97 -9.49
CA LYS A 19 8.79 -2.12 -9.12
C LYS A 19 8.29 -2.58 -7.78
N PHE A 20 7.59 -3.71 -7.78
CA PHE A 20 7.15 -4.37 -6.57
C PHE A 20 8.31 -5.20 -5.99
N ASP A 21 9.38 -4.50 -5.65
CA ASP A 21 10.56 -5.06 -5.00
C ASP A 21 10.35 -5.01 -3.48
N GLY A 22 11.02 -5.90 -2.73
CA GLY A 22 10.85 -6.00 -1.27
C GLY A 22 9.87 -7.08 -0.83
N ILE A 23 10.00 -7.54 0.41
CA ILE A 23 9.27 -8.70 0.97
C ILE A 23 7.76 -8.43 0.99
N CYS A 24 7.38 -7.18 1.25
CA CYS A 24 5.97 -6.78 1.36
C CYS A 24 5.31 -6.62 -0.02
N LEU A 25 6.01 -6.02 -0.98
CA LEU A 25 5.43 -5.70 -2.30
C LEU A 25 5.55 -6.85 -3.30
N GLN A 26 6.49 -7.80 -3.12
CA GLN A 26 6.68 -8.95 -4.03
C GLN A 26 5.38 -9.71 -4.33
N GLN A 27 4.42 -9.69 -3.41
CA GLN A 27 3.11 -10.32 -3.54
C GLN A 27 2.26 -9.72 -4.68
N LEU A 28 2.54 -8.47 -5.07
CA LEU A 28 1.93 -7.78 -6.21
C LEU A 28 2.65 -8.08 -7.53
N ASN A 29 3.86 -8.64 -7.49
CA ASN A 29 4.64 -9.03 -8.67
C ASN A 29 4.13 -10.33 -9.30
N VAL A 30 2.85 -10.34 -9.67
CA VAL A 30 2.19 -11.47 -10.31
C VAL A 30 2.22 -11.31 -11.82
N ASN A 31 2.57 -12.38 -12.53
CA ASN A 31 2.51 -12.41 -13.98
C ASN A 31 1.03 -12.34 -14.42
N PRO A 32 0.61 -11.33 -15.20
CA PRO A 32 -0.78 -11.22 -15.65
C PRO A 32 -1.27 -12.43 -16.44
N LEU A 33 -0.38 -13.16 -17.12
CA LEU A 33 -0.74 -14.36 -17.87
C LEU A 33 -0.97 -15.56 -16.94
N MET A 34 -0.27 -15.63 -15.82
CA MET A 34 -0.26 -16.76 -14.88
C MET A 34 -0.86 -16.39 -13.52
N LEU A 35 -1.88 -15.52 -13.50
CA LEU A 35 -2.53 -15.14 -12.26
C LEU A 35 -3.17 -16.37 -11.61
N PRO A 36 -2.84 -16.70 -10.35
CA PRO A 36 -3.32 -17.92 -9.71
C PRO A 36 -4.79 -17.76 -9.34
N LEU A 37 -5.67 -18.31 -10.18
CA LEU A 37 -7.10 -18.38 -9.92
C LEU A 37 -7.47 -19.78 -9.46
N GLU A 38 -8.32 -19.86 -8.46
CA GLU A 38 -8.95 -21.11 -8.02
C GLU A 38 -10.33 -21.25 -8.63
N GLN A 39 -10.64 -22.46 -9.10
CA GLN A 39 -11.98 -22.85 -9.52
C GLN A 39 -12.59 -23.78 -8.47
N ALA A 40 -13.76 -23.40 -7.95
CA ALA A 40 -14.60 -24.23 -7.09
C ALA A 40 -15.97 -24.39 -7.77
N GLY A 41 -16.17 -25.49 -8.50
CA GLY A 41 -17.38 -25.70 -9.31
C GLY A 41 -17.51 -24.67 -10.44
N SER A 42 -18.58 -23.89 -10.43
CA SER A 42 -18.84 -22.81 -11.41
C SER A 42 -18.32 -21.44 -10.98
N ILE A 43 -17.57 -21.39 -9.87
CA ILE A 43 -17.08 -20.16 -9.26
C ILE A 43 -15.56 -20.06 -9.44
N TRP A 44 -15.12 -18.89 -9.87
CA TRP A 44 -13.73 -18.47 -10.02
C TRP A 44 -13.42 -17.37 -9.02
N LYS A 45 -12.29 -17.49 -8.33
CA LYS A 45 -11.78 -16.50 -7.38
C LYS A 45 -10.26 -16.46 -7.46
N LEU A 46 -9.65 -15.41 -6.90
CA LEU A 46 -8.21 -15.40 -6.70
C LEU A 46 -7.81 -16.51 -5.71
N HIS A 47 -6.64 -17.10 -5.91
CA HIS A 47 -6.09 -18.09 -4.98
C HIS A 47 -6.11 -17.54 -3.55
N GLN A 48 -6.60 -18.34 -2.61
CA GLN A 48 -6.94 -17.85 -1.27
C GLN A 48 -5.72 -17.23 -0.57
N GLY A 49 -4.56 -17.89 -0.63
CA GLY A 49 -3.35 -17.36 0.00
C GLY A 49 -2.90 -16.03 -0.62
N LEU A 50 -3.09 -15.82 -1.92
CA LEU A 50 -2.72 -14.55 -2.57
C LEU A 50 -3.71 -13.44 -2.21
N MET A 51 -5.00 -13.77 -2.17
CA MET A 51 -6.07 -12.85 -1.77
C MET A 51 -5.87 -12.36 -0.32
N GLU A 52 -5.59 -13.27 0.61
CA GLU A 52 -5.29 -12.93 2.01
C GLU A 52 -4.05 -12.03 2.12
N SER A 53 -3.01 -12.35 1.34
CA SER A 53 -1.80 -11.54 1.22
C SER A 53 -2.10 -10.11 0.80
N TRP A 54 -2.86 -9.92 -0.29
CA TRP A 54 -3.24 -8.60 -0.79
C TRP A 54 -4.12 -7.85 0.21
N MET A 55 -5.02 -8.54 0.90
CA MET A 55 -5.87 -7.94 1.93
C MET A 55 -5.05 -7.44 3.12
N HIS A 56 -4.07 -8.21 3.58
CA HIS A 56 -3.16 -7.77 4.64
C HIS A 56 -2.32 -6.57 4.20
N LEU A 57 -1.79 -6.60 2.98
CA LEU A 57 -1.01 -5.49 2.42
C LEU A 57 -1.86 -4.21 2.31
N GLU A 58 -3.06 -4.31 1.77
CA GLU A 58 -3.99 -3.18 1.64
C GLU A 58 -4.33 -2.57 3.00
N ASN A 59 -4.65 -3.41 3.99
CA ASN A 59 -4.93 -2.96 5.35
C ASN A 59 -3.72 -2.28 5.99
N ALA A 60 -2.52 -2.83 5.79
CA ALA A 60 -1.28 -2.25 6.32
C ALA A 60 -1.00 -0.87 5.71
N LEU A 61 -1.06 -0.75 4.38
CA LEU A 61 -0.86 0.53 3.68
C LEU A 61 -1.91 1.56 4.07
N TYR A 62 -3.18 1.15 4.15
CA TYR A 62 -4.28 2.02 4.61
C TYR A 62 -4.04 2.52 6.04
N PHE A 63 -3.66 1.61 6.94
CA PHE A 63 -3.38 1.92 8.34
C PHE A 63 -2.21 2.89 8.50
N ILE A 64 -1.08 2.61 7.84
CA ILE A 64 0.11 3.47 7.84
C ILE A 64 -0.26 4.86 7.31
N THR A 65 -0.94 4.93 6.16
CA THR A 65 -1.40 6.20 5.58
C THR A 65 -2.20 7.01 6.60
N LYS A 66 -3.21 6.39 7.21
CA LYS A 66 -4.12 7.06 8.15
C LYS A 66 -3.39 7.57 9.39
N ILE A 67 -2.41 6.81 9.89
CA ILE A 67 -1.65 7.17 11.08
C ILE A 67 -0.69 8.32 10.77
N LEU A 68 0.07 8.22 9.68
CA LEU A 68 1.02 9.25 9.31
C LEU A 68 0.30 10.55 8.92
N LEU A 69 -0.81 10.45 8.16
CA LEU A 69 -1.58 11.62 7.70
C LEU A 69 -2.13 12.44 8.87
N LYS A 70 -2.51 11.80 9.99
CA LYS A 70 -2.92 12.49 11.22
C LYS A 70 -1.83 13.37 11.86
N GLN A 71 -0.57 13.09 11.56
CA GLN A 71 0.58 13.85 12.08
C GLN A 71 1.04 14.93 11.09
N THR A 72 0.44 15.00 9.90
CA THR A 72 0.75 16.03 8.90
C THR A 72 -0.28 17.15 8.95
N ASP A 73 0.10 18.34 8.51
CA ASP A 73 -0.82 19.48 8.32
C ASP A 73 -1.65 19.38 7.01
N VAL A 74 -1.61 18.22 6.35
CA VAL A 74 -2.29 18.01 5.07
C VAL A 74 -3.78 17.79 5.30
N ASN A 75 -4.60 18.65 4.69
CA ASN A 75 -6.06 18.55 4.70
C ASN A 75 -6.60 17.49 3.73
N LEU A 76 -6.22 16.22 3.91
CA LEU A 76 -6.81 15.08 3.20
C LEU A 76 -7.76 14.30 4.14
N PRO A 77 -8.88 13.79 3.62
CA PRO A 77 -9.83 13.06 4.46
C PRO A 77 -9.24 11.69 4.86
N LEU A 78 -9.20 11.42 6.16
CA LEU A 78 -8.59 10.21 6.74
C LEU A 78 -9.27 8.89 6.34
N ASN A 79 -10.48 8.95 5.79
CA ASN A 79 -11.19 7.78 5.28
C ASN A 79 -10.72 7.37 3.87
N LEU A 80 -9.87 8.18 3.23
CA LEU A 80 -9.38 7.99 1.86
C LEU A 80 -10.49 7.89 0.81
N SER A 81 -11.65 8.53 1.04
CA SER A 81 -12.81 8.42 0.12
C SER A 81 -12.57 8.96 -1.29
N PHE A 82 -11.49 9.71 -1.51
CA PHE A 82 -11.08 10.20 -2.82
C PHE A 82 -10.27 9.17 -3.63
N LEU A 83 -9.78 8.10 -2.99
CA LEU A 83 -8.97 7.06 -3.62
C LEU A 83 -9.77 5.73 -3.63
N PRO A 84 -9.99 5.11 -4.81
CA PRO A 84 -10.59 3.80 -4.85
C PRO A 84 -9.61 2.75 -4.31
N LEU A 85 -9.97 2.11 -3.21
CA LEU A 85 -9.13 1.09 -2.56
C LEU A 85 -9.15 -0.23 -3.37
N PRO A 86 -8.05 -1.01 -3.38
CA PRO A 86 -7.95 -2.23 -4.18
C PRO A 86 -9.12 -3.22 -4.04
N HIS A 87 -9.66 -3.39 -2.84
CA HIS A 87 -10.78 -4.32 -2.62
C HIS A 87 -12.07 -3.90 -3.34
N THR A 88 -12.22 -2.61 -3.65
CA THR A 88 -13.42 -2.08 -4.33
C THR A 88 -13.56 -2.63 -5.76
N PHE A 89 -12.44 -3.01 -6.39
CA PHE A 89 -12.39 -3.63 -7.72
C PHE A 89 -12.60 -5.15 -7.70
N GLY A 90 -12.67 -5.75 -6.51
CA GLY A 90 -13.26 -7.07 -6.32
C GLY A 90 -12.31 -8.25 -6.43
N TYR A 91 -11.01 -8.10 -6.16
CA TYR A 91 -10.11 -9.26 -6.02
C TYR A 91 -10.54 -10.24 -4.90
N THR A 92 -11.34 -9.78 -3.94
CA THR A 92 -11.96 -10.59 -2.87
C THR A 92 -13.27 -11.25 -3.27
N ARG A 93 -13.82 -10.90 -4.44
CA ARG A 93 -15.13 -11.38 -4.91
C ARG A 93 -15.00 -12.69 -5.67
N GLN A 94 -16.13 -13.38 -5.75
CA GLN A 94 -16.32 -14.60 -6.52
C GLN A 94 -17.02 -14.29 -7.84
N PHE A 95 -16.63 -14.97 -8.92
CA PHE A 95 -17.15 -14.73 -10.26
C PHE A 95 -17.51 -16.03 -10.98
N HIS A 96 -18.54 -16.01 -11.81
CA HIS A 96 -18.87 -17.16 -12.68
C HIS A 96 -18.01 -17.26 -13.94
N SER A 97 -17.01 -16.39 -14.11
CA SER A 97 -16.15 -16.34 -15.28
C SER A 97 -14.70 -16.06 -14.89
N ALA A 98 -13.79 -16.94 -15.32
CA ALA A 98 -12.35 -16.78 -15.14
C ALA A 98 -11.85 -15.44 -15.70
N ARG A 99 -12.36 -15.01 -16.86
CA ARG A 99 -12.01 -13.73 -17.48
C ARG A 99 -12.38 -12.54 -16.59
N LYS A 100 -13.57 -12.58 -15.96
CA LYS A 100 -14.01 -11.52 -15.04
C LYS A 100 -13.19 -11.52 -13.74
N ALA A 101 -12.96 -12.70 -13.15
CA ALA A 101 -12.11 -12.82 -11.96
C ALA A 101 -10.69 -12.28 -12.21
N LYS A 102 -10.10 -12.66 -13.35
CA LYS A 102 -8.80 -12.16 -13.79
C LYS A 102 -8.79 -10.64 -13.98
N GLY A 103 -9.78 -10.10 -14.68
CA GLY A 103 -9.90 -8.66 -14.89
C GLY A 103 -10.03 -7.88 -13.59
N ALA A 104 -10.87 -8.34 -12.66
CA ALA A 104 -11.03 -7.75 -11.33
C ALA A 104 -9.72 -7.75 -10.53
N ALA A 105 -9.04 -8.89 -10.48
CA ALA A 105 -7.79 -9.00 -9.75
C ALA A 105 -6.65 -8.17 -10.35
N LEU A 106 -6.51 -8.09 -11.68
CA LEU A 106 -5.53 -7.22 -12.32
C LEU A 106 -5.83 -5.74 -12.06
N HIS A 107 -7.10 -5.34 -12.16
CA HIS A 107 -7.49 -3.97 -11.89
C HIS A 107 -7.26 -3.59 -10.41
N SER A 108 -7.61 -4.48 -9.48
CA SER A 108 -7.27 -4.32 -8.06
C SER A 108 -5.77 -4.17 -7.84
N ARG A 109 -4.94 -5.02 -8.45
CA ARG A 109 -3.48 -4.95 -8.36
C ARG A 109 -2.96 -3.59 -8.81
N ASP A 110 -3.43 -3.08 -9.93
CA ASP A 110 -2.94 -1.82 -10.49
C ASP A 110 -3.29 -0.62 -9.57
N THR A 111 -4.37 -0.71 -8.80
CA THR A 111 -4.76 0.32 -7.84
C THR A 111 -3.93 0.33 -6.55
N PHE A 112 -3.17 -0.74 -6.24
CA PHE A 112 -2.19 -0.68 -5.15
C PHE A 112 -1.13 0.39 -5.40
N GLY A 113 -0.78 0.67 -6.66
CA GLY A 113 0.18 1.73 -7.00
C GLY A 113 -0.27 3.11 -6.51
N ALA A 114 -1.56 3.38 -6.54
CA ALA A 114 -2.14 4.63 -6.05
C ALA A 114 -2.09 4.71 -4.51
N LEU A 115 -2.34 3.59 -3.82
CA LEU A 115 -2.24 3.51 -2.36
C LEU A 115 -0.78 3.62 -1.88
N ILE A 116 0.17 2.97 -2.56
CA ILE A 116 1.61 3.08 -2.30
C ILE A 116 2.06 4.53 -2.52
N GLY A 117 1.69 5.13 -3.65
CA GLY A 117 2.02 6.53 -3.94
C GLY A 117 1.48 7.50 -2.89
N LEU A 118 0.30 7.22 -2.32
CA LEU A 118 -0.25 8.00 -1.22
C LEU A 118 0.57 7.82 0.07
N VAL A 119 1.00 6.59 0.40
CA VAL A 119 1.90 6.35 1.54
C VAL A 119 3.20 7.15 1.36
N SER A 120 3.83 7.07 0.18
CA SER A 120 5.06 7.84 -0.11
C SER A 120 4.84 9.35 -0.01
N PHE A 121 3.71 9.86 -0.49
CA PHE A 121 3.35 11.27 -0.36
C PHE A 121 3.20 11.70 1.10
N VAL A 122 2.52 10.90 1.92
CA VAL A 122 2.32 11.20 3.34
C VAL A 122 3.65 11.10 4.10
N ILE A 123 4.52 10.15 3.75
CA ILE A 123 5.90 10.07 4.27
C ILE A 123 6.69 11.34 3.96
N LEU A 124 6.61 11.84 2.71
CA LEU A 124 7.29 13.07 2.29
C LEU A 124 6.78 14.31 3.06
N MET A 125 5.47 14.33 3.36
CA MET A 125 4.84 15.41 4.12
C MET A 125 5.00 15.27 5.64
N PHE A 126 5.65 14.21 6.12
CA PHE A 126 5.78 13.95 7.54
C PHE A 126 6.77 14.93 8.19
N PRO A 127 6.36 15.70 9.21
CA PRO A 127 7.19 16.75 9.79
C PRO A 127 8.42 16.18 10.50
N GLU A 128 9.61 16.72 10.19
CA GLU A 128 10.88 16.29 10.80
C GLU A 128 10.94 16.52 12.32
N GLN A 129 10.22 17.52 12.84
CA GLN A 129 10.28 17.94 14.25
C GLN A 129 9.26 17.24 15.16
N SER A 130 8.40 16.37 14.61
CA SER A 130 7.29 15.75 15.37
C SER A 130 7.71 14.73 16.43
N VAL A 131 9.01 14.39 16.51
CA VAL A 131 9.52 13.36 17.43
C VAL A 131 10.52 13.96 18.42
N THR A 132 10.04 14.81 19.33
CA THR A 132 10.75 15.09 20.60
C THR A 132 10.34 14.05 21.64
N VAL A 133 11.03 12.90 21.66
CA VAL A 133 10.92 11.94 22.76
C VAL A 133 11.87 12.40 23.87
N PRO A 134 11.38 12.83 25.05
CA PRO A 134 12.25 13.21 26.16
C PRO A 134 12.94 11.95 26.72
N GLY A 135 14.27 11.90 26.68
CA GLY A 135 15.06 10.98 27.53
C GLY A 135 15.80 9.82 26.87
N ILE A 136 15.91 9.74 25.54
CA ILE A 136 16.70 8.67 24.88
C ILE A 136 17.96 9.26 24.24
N HIS A 137 19.06 9.24 24.99
CA HIS A 137 20.42 9.40 24.48
C HIS A 137 20.99 8.03 24.10
N ASP A 138 20.45 7.41 23.05
CA ASP A 138 21.09 6.25 22.43
C ASP A 138 21.92 6.71 21.23
N ASN A 139 23.23 6.74 21.43
CA ASN A 139 24.25 7.13 20.46
C ASN A 139 24.43 6.10 19.31
N ASN A 140 23.44 5.21 19.11
CA ASN A 140 23.39 4.23 18.02
C ASN A 140 22.14 4.39 17.11
N ILE A 141 21.29 5.39 17.38
CA ILE A 141 20.10 5.73 16.56
C ILE A 141 20.45 6.89 15.60
N MET A 142 21.59 6.77 14.92
CA MET A 142 21.85 7.59 13.74
C MET A 142 21.27 6.86 12.53
N SER A 143 20.09 7.29 12.07
CA SER A 143 19.60 7.29 10.66
C SER A 143 18.16 6.79 10.39
N LEU A 144 17.35 6.40 11.37
CA LEU A 144 15.94 6.05 11.06
C LEU A 144 15.12 7.32 10.77
N PRO A 145 14.36 7.37 9.65
CA PRO A 145 13.49 8.50 9.33
C PRO A 145 12.46 8.75 10.45
N PRO A 146 12.05 10.02 10.68
CA PRO A 146 11.11 10.38 11.77
C PRO A 146 9.81 9.57 11.77
N TRP A 147 9.24 9.33 10.59
CA TRP A 147 8.01 8.54 10.44
C TRP A 147 8.20 7.06 10.86
N VAL A 148 9.36 6.46 10.57
CA VAL A 148 9.70 5.08 10.98
C VAL A 148 9.81 4.99 12.50
N ARG A 149 10.47 5.97 13.12
CA ARG A 149 10.56 6.07 14.58
C ARG A 149 9.18 6.20 15.21
N TYR A 150 8.33 7.07 14.66
CA TYR A 150 6.97 7.26 15.15
C TYR A 150 6.14 5.97 15.09
N LEU A 151 6.17 5.25 13.97
CA LEU A 151 5.46 3.97 13.82
C LEU A 151 5.99 2.89 14.77
N ARG A 152 7.31 2.81 14.97
CA ARG A 152 7.92 1.88 15.91
C ARG A 152 7.55 2.21 17.35
N ASP A 153 7.74 3.46 17.77
CA ASP A 153 7.64 3.87 19.17
C ASP A 153 6.17 3.94 19.63
N GLN A 154 5.23 4.30 18.76
CA GLN A 154 3.81 4.43 19.10
C GLN A 154 2.97 3.18 18.80
N TYR A 155 3.35 2.40 17.78
CA TYR A 155 2.55 1.28 17.29
C TYR A 155 3.30 -0.05 17.28
N GLY A 156 4.57 -0.09 17.71
CA GLY A 156 5.36 -1.32 17.79
C GLY A 156 5.70 -1.93 16.41
N ILE A 157 5.61 -1.14 15.33
CA ILE A 157 5.89 -1.64 13.97
C ILE A 157 7.39 -1.82 13.80
N HIS A 158 7.82 -3.03 13.39
CA HIS A 158 9.22 -3.36 13.21
C HIS A 158 9.78 -2.76 11.90
N SER A 159 11.00 -2.23 11.92
CA SER A 159 11.61 -1.49 10.78
C SER A 159 11.75 -2.30 9.49
N ALA A 160 11.96 -3.61 9.61
CA ALA A 160 12.02 -4.52 8.45
C ALA A 160 10.77 -4.48 7.55
N TRP A 161 9.60 -4.07 8.07
CA TRP A 161 8.37 -3.90 7.28
C TRP A 161 8.30 -2.55 6.57
N MET A 162 9.21 -1.64 6.91
CA MET A 162 9.23 -0.23 6.49
C MET A 162 10.39 0.11 5.55
N GLU A 163 11.39 -0.79 5.43
CA GLU A 163 12.53 -0.62 4.53
C GLU A 163 12.15 -0.70 3.04
N ASP A 164 11.00 -1.31 2.74
CA ASP A 164 10.49 -1.53 1.37
C ASP A 164 9.43 -0.50 0.93
N LEU A 165 9.15 0.54 1.74
CA LEU A 165 8.11 1.56 1.50
C LEU A 165 8.65 2.89 0.95
#